data_AF-A0A1M4UKN7-F1
#
_entry.id   AF-A0A1M4UKN7-F1
#
_cell.length_a   1.000
_cell.length_b   1.000
_cell.length_c   1.000
_cell.angle_alpha   90.00
_cell.angle_beta   90.00
_cell.angle_gamma   90.00
#
_symmetry.space_group_name_H-M   'P 1'
#
loop_
_entity.id
_entity.type
_entity.pdbx_description
1 polymer ?
#
loop_
_entity_poly.entity_id
_entity_poly.type
_entity_poly.pdbx_seq_one_letter_code
_entity_poly.pdbx_strand_id
1 'polypeptide(L)' 'MQNFLKNATKLKKADLKNITGGASGTPDLSLCGCSCSGSVTGPKYCIQYIACPQVYTCDQSAV' A
#
# COMPACT_ATOMS: atom_id res chain seq x y z
N MET A 1 13.82 12.55 28.84
CA MET A 1 12.48 12.21 28.30
C MET A 1 12.24 13.08 27.08
N GLN A 2 12.14 12.49 25.89
CA GLN A 2 12.12 13.26 24.65
C GLN A 2 10.79 14.03 24.47
N ASN A 3 10.89 15.33 24.19
CA ASN A 3 9.80 16.31 24.21
C ASN A 3 8.88 16.29 22.96
N PHE A 4 9.02 15.30 22.07
CA PHE A 4 8.32 15.29 20.78
C PHE A 4 6.79 15.20 20.89
N LEU A 5 6.29 14.69 22.02
CA LEU A 5 4.86 14.61 22.32
C LEU A 5 4.26 15.94 22.82
N LYS A 6 5.08 16.95 23.13
CA LYS A 6 4.58 18.23 23.66
C LYS A 6 3.76 19.03 22.65
N ASN A 7 3.97 18.79 21.34
CA ASN A 7 3.22 19.43 20.25
C ASN A 7 2.31 18.44 19.50
N ALA A 8 2.16 17.20 20.00
CA ALA A 8 1.32 16.22 19.35
C ALA A 8 -0.15 16.47 19.69
N THR A 9 -0.99 16.69 18.67
CA THR A 9 -2.44 16.79 18.85
C THR A 9 -2.99 15.45 19.31
N LYS A 10 -3.56 15.40 20.52
CA LYS A 10 -4.21 14.20 21.06
C LYS A 10 -5.53 13.97 20.33
N LEU A 11 -5.51 13.13 19.30
CA LEU A 11 -6.69 12.72 18.55
C LEU A 11 -7.68 11.99 19.48
N LYS A 12 -8.93 12.45 19.55
CA LYS A 12 -10.00 11.73 20.26
C LYS A 12 -10.58 10.67 19.33
N LYS A 13 -11.32 9.70 19.89
CA LYS A 13 -11.96 8.60 19.14
C LYS A 13 -12.87 9.10 18.01
N ALA A 14 -13.44 10.30 18.15
CA ALA A 14 -14.24 10.95 17.12
C ALA A 14 -13.39 11.46 15.94
N ASP A 15 -12.19 11.98 16.20
CA ASP A 15 -11.27 12.46 15.18
C ASP A 15 -10.72 11.30 14.33
N LEU A 16 -10.53 10.12 14.93
CA LEU A 16 -10.12 8.90 14.21
C LEU A 16 -11.12 8.49 13.11
N LYS A 17 -12.41 8.81 13.26
CA LYS A 17 -13.43 8.51 12.23
C LYS A 17 -13.31 9.41 10.99
N ASN A 18 -12.72 10.60 11.15
CA ASN A 18 -12.45 11.54 10.06
C ASN A 18 -11.05 11.36 9.44
N ILE A 19 -10.21 10.48 10.01
CA ILE A 19 -8.97 10.07 9.35
C ILE A 19 -9.37 9.04 8.30
N THR A 20 -9.59 9.52 7.08
CA THR A 20 -9.84 8.70 5.90
C THR A 20 -8.57 7.92 5.54
N GLY A 21 -8.31 6.86 6.32
CA GLY A 21 -7.18 5.95 6.19
C GLY A 21 -7.63 4.63 5.58
N GLY A 22 -8.14 4.69 4.36
CA GLY A 22 -8.49 3.53 3.56
C GLY A 22 -8.50 3.99 2.11
N ALA A 23 -8.03 3.14 1.20
CA ALA A 23 -8.17 3.38 -0.22
C ALA A 23 -9.67 3.46 -0.57
N SER A 24 -10.25 4.66 -0.44
CA SER A 24 -11.64 4.93 -0.79
C SER A 24 -11.71 5.19 -2.29
N GLY A 25 -12.31 4.22 -2.99
CA GLY A 25 -12.53 4.17 -4.43
C GLY A 25 -12.58 2.70 -4.89
N THR A 26 -13.06 2.42 -6.11
CA THR A 26 -12.68 1.22 -6.85
C THR A 26 -11.32 1.52 -7.50
N PRO A 27 -10.19 1.16 -6.87
CA PRO A 27 -8.89 1.38 -7.47
C PRO A 27 -8.80 0.61 -8.78
N ASP A 28 -8.24 1.24 -9.81
CA ASP A 28 -8.03 0.59 -11.10
C ASP A 28 -6.91 -0.45 -10.97
N LEU A 29 -7.30 -1.72 -10.87
CA LEU A 29 -6.36 -2.84 -10.69
C LEU A 29 -5.51 -3.11 -11.94
N SER A 30 -5.85 -2.53 -13.09
CA SER A 30 -5.06 -2.65 -14.33
C SER A 30 -3.72 -1.93 -14.24
N LEU A 31 -3.60 -0.97 -13.31
CA LEU A 31 -2.34 -0.27 -13.01
C LEU A 31 -1.41 -1.05 -12.09
N CYS A 32 -1.87 -2.20 -11.58
CA CYS A 32 -1.11 -3.06 -10.71
C CYS A 32 -0.50 -4.22 -11.50
N GLY A 33 0.73 -4.57 -11.19
CA GLY A 33 1.43 -5.70 -11.80
C GLY A 33 2.34 -6.41 -10.82
N CYS A 34 3.02 -7.42 -11.33
CA CYS A 34 4.13 -8.07 -10.64
C CYS A 34 5.43 -7.72 -11.35
N SER A 35 6.44 -7.34 -10.57
CA SER A 35 7.81 -7.36 -11.05
C SER A 35 8.27 -8.80 -11.21
N CYS A 36 9.30 -8.98 -12.03
CA CYS A 36 9.91 -10.27 -12.22
C CYS A 36 10.44 -10.93 -10.96
N SER A 37 10.75 -10.17 -9.90
CA SER A 37 11.23 -10.70 -8.63
C SER A 37 10.09 -10.98 -7.63
N GLY A 38 8.84 -10.99 -8.09
CA GLY A 38 7.69 -11.24 -7.22
C GLY A 38 7.29 -10.06 -6.34
N SER A 39 7.68 -8.83 -6.71
CA SER A 39 7.26 -7.62 -5.99
C SER A 39 6.04 -7.01 -6.67
N VAL A 40 5.05 -6.57 -5.89
CA VAL A 40 3.91 -5.84 -6.45
C VAL A 40 4.40 -4.50 -6.99
N THR A 41 4.13 -4.23 -8.26
CA THR A 41 4.39 -2.95 -8.92
C THR A 41 3.09 -2.17 -9.09
N GLY A 42 3.19 -0.84 -9.06
CA GLY A 42 2.05 0.06 -9.17
C GLY A 42 1.79 0.89 -7.91
N PRO A 43 0.65 1.61 -7.86
CA PRO A 43 0.29 2.46 -6.73
C PRO A 43 0.19 1.72 -5.40
N LYS A 44 0.29 2.45 -4.28
CA LYS A 44 0.31 1.87 -2.91
C LYS A 44 -0.89 0.96 -2.61
N TYR A 45 -2.04 1.16 -3.27
CA TYR A 45 -3.20 0.28 -3.12
C TYR A 45 -2.93 -1.13 -3.67
N CYS A 46 -2.10 -1.31 -4.69
CA CYS A 46 -1.86 -2.62 -5.31
C CYS A 46 -1.36 -3.67 -4.30
N ILE A 47 -0.55 -3.26 -3.32
CA ILE A 47 -0.02 -4.13 -2.24
C ILE A 47 -1.15 -4.68 -1.34
N GLN A 48 -2.29 -3.98 -1.30
CA GLN A 48 -3.45 -4.36 -0.48
C GLN A 48 -4.42 -5.28 -1.24
N TYR A 49 -4.38 -5.28 -2.58
CA TYR A 49 -5.33 -6.02 -3.43
C TYR A 49 -4.70 -7.19 -4.19
N ILE A 50 -3.38 -7.21 -4.38
CA ILE A 50 -2.69 -8.23 -5.17
C ILE A 50 -1.45 -8.70 -4.43
N ALA A 51 -1.18 -10.01 -4.51
CA ALA A 51 0.04 -10.61 -4.03
C ALA A 51 0.77 -11.27 -5.20
N CYS A 52 2.07 -11.04 -5.29
CA CYS A 52 2.93 -11.65 -6.29
C CYS A 52 3.72 -12.80 -5.65
N PRO A 53 3.78 -13.98 -6.29
CA PRO A 53 4.58 -15.08 -5.79
C PRO A 53 6.07 -14.67 -5.83
N GLN A 54 6.84 -15.06 -4.81
CA GLN A 54 8.26 -14.73 -4.65
C GLN A 54 9.15 -15.57 -5.58
N VAL A 55 8.79 -15.65 -6.86
CA VAL A 55 9.49 -16.43 -7.87
C VAL A 55 10.05 -15.47 -8.91
N TYR A 56 11.32 -15.67 -9.26
CA TYR A 56 11.92 -14.89 -10.33
C TYR A 56 11.46 -15.45 -11.69
N THR A 57 10.49 -14.79 -12.35
CA THR A 57 9.86 -15.31 -13.59
C THR A 57 10.24 -14.53 -14.86
N CYS A 58 11.20 -13.59 -14.79
CA CYS A 58 11.61 -12.80 -15.96
C CYS A 58 12.16 -13.67 -17.10
N ASP A 59 12.73 -14.84 -16.78
CA ASP A 59 13.24 -15.79 -17.78
C ASP A 59 12.13 -16.65 -18.43
N GLN A 60 10.87 -16.54 -17.98
CA GLN A 60 9.72 -17.29 -18.49
C GLN A 60 8.70 -16.44 -19.25
N SER A 61 8.95 -15.13 -19.42
CA SER A 61 8.06 -14.21 -20.14
C SER A 61 8.83 -13.32 -21.11
N ALA A 62 9.72 -13.93 -21.91
CA ALA A 62 10.13 -13.41 -23.20
C ALA A 62 9.53 -14.31 -24.29
N VAL A 63 8.28 -14.04 -24.65
CA VAL A 63 7.67 -14.43 -25.93
C VAL A 63 6.90 -13.24 -26.48
#